data_AF-A0A3A8W5W9-F1
#
_entry.id   AF-A0A3A8W5W9-F1
#
_cell.length_a   1.000
_cell.length_b   1.000
_cell.length_c   1.000
_cell.angle_alpha   90.00
_cell.angle_beta   90.00
_cell.angle_gamma   90.00
#
_symmetry.space_group_name_H-M   'P 1'
#
loop_
_entity.id
_entity.type
_entity.pdbx_description
1 polymer ?
#
loop_
_entity_poly.entity_id
_entity_poly.type
_entity_poly.pdbx_seq_one_letter_code
_entity_poly.pdbx_strand_id
1 'polypeptide(L)'
;MVWGAFAVILGMLAILYFLAVFFFLPALIERRLENRQNEYAKRQLEEIRSTYKEMRGWRHDFRNHMHVLRIYLENGEVEKCQAYLLQLEKDLEEVDLKVKSGNAMADAILNSKMSLAGTKDIRLDVTARIPEKLPISDTEFSVVFGNLMDNAMEACEKIARQEERFIRVYIGIYKKQFYISVTNATNQTKRVERYITEKGAGHGFGLYRIDKIVKKYQGYLKRKNEPGVFVTEIMLPYIKGEHKKVN
;
A
#
# COMPACT_ATOMS: atom_id res chain seq x y z
N MET A 1 57.23 27.45 32.85
CA MET A 1 56.27 28.53 32.57
C MET A 1 55.49 28.34 31.27
N VAL A 2 56.14 28.04 30.13
CA VAL A 2 55.48 27.93 28.81
C VAL A 2 54.33 26.91 28.74
N TRP A 3 54.50 25.72 29.32
CA TRP A 3 53.48 24.66 29.33
C TRP A 3 52.20 25.03 30.10
N GLY A 4 52.32 25.82 31.16
CA GLY A 4 51.16 26.29 31.94
C GLY A 4 50.31 27.28 31.15
N ALA A 5 50.95 28.20 30.42
CA ALA A 5 50.24 29.15 29.57
C ALA A 5 49.49 28.45 28.42
N PHE A 6 50.09 27.41 27.84
CA PHE A 6 49.47 26.62 26.78
C PHE A 6 48.21 25.88 27.28
N ALA A 7 48.27 25.27 28.46
CA ALA A 7 47.12 24.59 29.06
C ALA A 7 45.94 25.53 29.34
N VAL A 8 46.21 26.77 29.79
CA VAL A 8 45.18 27.78 30.04
C VAL A 8 44.49 28.22 28.75
N ILE A 9 45.26 28.46 27.68
CA ILE A 9 44.72 28.83 26.36
C ILE A 9 43.83 27.71 25.80
N LEU A 10 44.29 26.46 25.90
CA LEU A 10 43.51 25.30 25.45
C LEU A 10 42.18 25.18 26.21
N GLY A 11 42.20 25.41 27.53
CA GLY A 11 41.00 25.45 28.37
C GLY A 11 40.03 26.56 27.98
N MET A 12 40.53 27.77 27.71
CA MET A 12 39.70 28.89 27.24
C MET A 12 39.06 28.60 25.88
N LEU A 13 39.80 28.01 24.94
CA LEU A 13 39.27 27.61 23.64
C LEU A 13 38.20 26.51 23.75
N ALA A 14 38.40 25.55 24.65
CA ALA A 14 37.42 24.50 24.91
C ALA A 14 36.11 25.08 25.50
N ILE A 15 36.21 26.04 26.43
CA ILE A 15 35.05 26.75 27.00
C ILE A 15 34.33 27.57 25.93
N LEU A 16 35.07 28.31 25.11
CA LEU A 16 34.50 29.08 23.99
C LEU A 16 33.78 28.17 22.99
N TYR A 17 34.39 27.03 22.62
CA TYR A 17 33.76 26.04 21.76
C TYR A 17 32.49 25.47 22.39
N PHE A 18 32.53 25.11 23.68
CA PHE A 18 31.37 24.60 24.39
C PHE A 18 30.23 25.61 24.43
N LEU A 19 30.52 26.88 24.74
CA LEU A 19 29.53 27.95 24.72
C LEU A 19 28.95 28.16 23.31
N ALA A 20 29.79 28.15 22.28
CA ALA A 20 29.31 28.25 20.90
C ALA A 20 28.37 27.10 20.55
N VAL A 21 28.72 25.85 20.87
CA VAL A 21 27.83 24.70 20.63
C VAL A 21 26.54 24.85 21.44
N PHE A 22 26.63 25.22 22.72
CA PHE A 22 25.48 25.35 23.61
C PHE A 22 24.47 26.40 23.13
N PHE A 23 24.94 27.53 22.60
CA PHE A 23 24.06 28.61 22.12
C PHE A 23 23.59 28.43 20.66
N PHE A 24 24.45 27.96 19.75
CA PHE A 24 24.12 27.92 18.32
C PHE A 24 23.41 26.62 17.88
N LEU A 25 23.67 25.49 18.55
CA LEU A 25 23.08 24.21 18.17
C LEU A 25 21.55 24.17 18.35
N PRO A 26 20.95 24.68 19.45
CA PRO A 26 19.49 24.69 19.62
C PRO A 26 18.78 25.50 18.54
N ALA A 27 19.30 26.69 18.21
CA ALA A 27 18.74 27.55 17.17
C ALA A 27 18.75 26.89 15.78
N LEU A 28 19.79 26.10 15.46
CA LEU A 28 19.85 25.32 14.22
C LEU A 28 18.84 24.17 14.21
N ILE A 29 18.62 23.52 15.36
CA ILE A 29 17.64 22.44 15.52
C ILE A 29 16.21 22.99 15.38
N GLU A 30 15.89 24.10 16.04
CA GLU A 30 14.59 24.77 15.94
C GLU A 30 14.25 25.16 14.50
N ARG A 31 15.17 25.81 13.79
CA ARG A 31 14.99 26.15 12.36
C ARG A 31 14.74 24.91 11.50
N ARG A 32 15.45 23.81 11.77
CA ARG A 32 15.23 22.54 11.03
C ARG A 32 13.87 21.92 11.35
N LEU A 33 13.43 21.98 12.60
CA LEU A 33 12.12 21.51 13.02
C LEU A 33 11.00 22.32 12.37
N GLU A 34 11.11 23.65 12.39
CA GLU A 34 10.15 24.56 11.77
C GLU A 34 10.06 24.33 10.25
N ASN A 35 11.21 24.22 9.57
CA ASN A 35 11.24 23.91 8.15
C ASN A 35 10.58 22.56 7.82
N ARG A 36 10.81 21.53 8.65
CA ARG A 36 10.14 20.23 8.49
C ARG A 36 8.64 20.36 8.68
N GLN A 37 8.19 21.03 9.74
CA GLN A 37 6.76 21.24 9.98
C GLN A 37 6.08 21.96 8.82
N ASN A 38 6.73 23.01 8.29
CA ASN A 38 6.24 23.74 7.12
C ASN A 38 6.19 22.85 5.86
N GLU A 39 7.17 21.98 5.65
CA GLU A 39 7.16 21.02 4.54
C GLU A 39 6.03 19.99 4.68
N TYR A 40 5.81 19.45 5.89
CA TYR A 40 4.69 18.55 6.17
C TYR A 40 3.34 19.23 5.93
N ALA A 41 3.16 20.45 6.42
CA ALA A 41 1.93 21.23 6.22
C ALA A 41 1.67 21.50 4.72
N LYS A 42 2.71 21.83 3.95
CA LYS A 42 2.60 22.00 2.49
C LYS A 42 2.14 20.71 1.80
N ARG A 43 2.74 19.56 2.14
CA ARG A 43 2.35 18.28 1.56
C ARG A 43 0.89 17.92 1.89
N GLN A 44 0.46 18.12 3.14
CA GLN A 44 -0.94 17.91 3.51
C GLN A 44 -1.88 18.81 2.71
N LEU A 45 -1.52 20.09 2.51
CA LEU A 45 -2.33 21.00 1.68
C LEU A 45 -2.38 20.56 0.22
N GLU A 46 -1.30 20.03 -0.34
CA GLU A 46 -1.28 19.49 -1.70
C GLU A 46 -2.14 18.24 -1.83
N GLU A 47 -2.09 17.32 -0.86
CA GLU A 47 -2.97 16.14 -0.79
C GLU A 47 -4.44 16.56 -0.73
N ILE A 48 -4.79 17.48 0.18
CA ILE A 48 -6.15 18.02 0.29
C ILE A 48 -6.60 18.66 -1.03
N ARG A 49 -5.73 19.42 -1.70
CA ARG A 49 -6.05 20.03 -3.00
C ARG A 49 -6.26 18.98 -4.09
N SER A 50 -5.47 17.90 -4.10
CA SER A 50 -5.65 16.79 -5.04
C SER A 50 -7.00 16.11 -4.83
N THR A 51 -7.31 15.75 -3.58
CA THR A 51 -8.59 15.14 -3.22
C THR A 51 -9.76 16.05 -3.57
N TYR A 52 -9.64 17.36 -3.34
CA TYR A 52 -10.68 18.31 -3.73
C TYR A 52 -10.87 18.41 -5.24
N LYS A 53 -9.77 18.35 -6.01
CA LYS A 53 -9.82 18.34 -7.48
C LYS A 53 -10.52 17.08 -8.01
N GLU A 54 -10.20 15.93 -7.43
CA GLU A 54 -10.86 14.65 -7.74
C GLU A 54 -12.35 14.69 -7.41
N MET A 55 -12.72 15.16 -6.20
CA MET A 55 -14.13 15.34 -5.82
C MET A 55 -14.89 16.27 -6.76
N ARG A 56 -14.24 17.33 -7.25
CA ARG A 56 -14.84 18.24 -8.22
C ARG A 56 -15.12 17.55 -9.56
N GLY A 57 -14.18 16.71 -10.04
CA GLY A 57 -14.38 15.87 -11.22
C GLY A 57 -15.57 14.94 -11.05
N TRP A 58 -15.60 14.18 -9.95
CA TRP A 58 -16.71 13.28 -9.64
C TRP A 58 -18.07 13.98 -9.59
N ARG A 59 -18.14 15.17 -8.97
CA ARG A 59 -19.38 15.96 -8.92
C ARG A 59 -19.82 16.44 -10.31
N HIS A 60 -18.88 16.81 -11.17
CA HIS A 60 -19.16 17.21 -12.54
C HIS A 60 -19.75 16.04 -13.33
N ASP A 61 -19.11 14.87 -13.24
CA ASP A 61 -19.54 13.69 -13.98
C ASP A 61 -20.89 13.18 -13.49
N PHE A 62 -21.10 13.18 -12.16
CA PHE A 62 -22.40 12.88 -11.57
C PHE A 62 -23.51 13.82 -12.07
N ARG A 63 -23.25 15.14 -12.15
CA ARG A 63 -24.22 16.09 -12.73
C ARG A 63 -24.52 15.78 -14.18
N ASN A 64 -23.53 15.37 -14.97
CA ASN A 64 -23.73 14.99 -16.37
C ASN A 64 -24.60 13.74 -16.48
N HIS A 65 -24.35 12.70 -15.67
CA HIS A 65 -25.20 11.50 -15.63
C HIS A 65 -26.65 11.83 -15.27
N MET A 66 -26.86 12.67 -14.24
CA MET A 66 -28.21 13.13 -13.87
C MET A 66 -28.88 13.93 -14.99
N HIS A 67 -28.11 14.74 -15.72
CA HIS A 67 -28.62 15.50 -16.85
C HIS A 67 -29.08 14.59 -18.00
N VAL A 68 -28.29 13.56 -18.33
CA VAL A 68 -28.62 12.57 -19.36
C VAL A 68 -29.90 11.80 -18.99
N LEU A 69 -29.99 11.32 -17.75
CA LEU A 69 -31.20 10.64 -17.26
C LEU A 69 -32.45 11.55 -17.36
N ARG A 70 -32.31 12.83 -17.00
CA ARG A 70 -33.40 13.80 -17.10
C ARG A 70 -33.86 14.00 -18.55
N ILE A 71 -32.93 14.12 -19.51
CA ILE A 71 -33.27 14.25 -20.93
C ILE A 71 -34.07 13.03 -21.42
N TYR A 72 -33.63 11.81 -21.07
CA TYR A 72 -34.35 10.61 -21.47
C TYR A 72 -35.78 10.56 -20.90
N LEU A 73 -35.97 11.01 -19.66
CA LEU A 73 -37.30 11.10 -19.04
C LEU A 73 -38.18 12.18 -19.69
N GLU A 74 -37.64 13.37 -19.96
CA GLU A 74 -38.36 14.47 -20.62
C GLU A 74 -38.81 14.10 -22.03
N ASN A 75 -38.01 13.30 -22.74
CA ASN A 75 -38.33 12.82 -24.09
C ASN A 75 -39.22 11.56 -24.12
N GLY A 76 -39.60 11.01 -22.96
CA GLY A 76 -40.37 9.76 -22.87
C GLY A 76 -39.60 8.51 -23.30
N GLU A 77 -38.26 8.57 -23.41
CA GLU A 77 -37.39 7.47 -23.83
C GLU A 77 -37.03 6.55 -22.65
N VAL A 78 -38.06 5.92 -22.08
CA VAL A 78 -37.94 5.11 -20.85
C VAL A 78 -36.96 3.94 -21.02
N GLU A 79 -36.96 3.25 -22.17
CA GLU A 79 -36.05 2.13 -22.41
C GLU A 79 -34.57 2.56 -22.42
N LYS A 80 -34.26 3.74 -23.00
CA LYS A 80 -32.89 4.28 -23.02
C LYS A 80 -32.44 4.72 -21.64
N CYS A 81 -33.35 5.33 -20.86
CA CYS A 81 -33.09 5.69 -19.47
C CYS A 81 -32.72 4.45 -18.65
N GLN A 82 -33.50 3.37 -18.78
CA GLN A 82 -33.27 2.11 -18.06
C GLN A 82 -31.96 1.45 -18.49
N ALA A 83 -31.65 1.41 -19.80
CA ALA A 83 -30.39 0.88 -20.29
C ALA A 83 -29.17 1.69 -19.80
N TYR A 84 -29.28 3.01 -19.76
CA TYR A 84 -28.21 3.88 -19.24
C TYR A 84 -28.00 3.70 -17.74
N LEU A 85 -29.07 3.53 -16.98
CA LEU A 85 -29.02 3.27 -15.53
C LEU A 85 -28.38 1.89 -15.24
N LEU A 86 -28.74 0.85 -16.01
CA LEU A 86 -28.08 -0.46 -15.96
C LEU A 86 -26.59 -0.38 -16.32
N GLN A 87 -26.21 0.46 -17.30
CA GLN A 87 -24.80 0.68 -17.62
C GLN A 87 -24.06 1.38 -16.47
N LEU A 88 -24.67 2.39 -15.84
CA LEU A 88 -24.10 3.05 -14.65
C LEU A 88 -23.97 2.09 -13.47
N GLU A 89 -24.96 1.22 -13.26
CA GLU A 89 -24.91 0.15 -12.26
C GLU A 89 -23.78 -0.84 -12.58
N LYS A 90 -23.61 -1.23 -13.84
CA LYS A 90 -22.53 -2.12 -14.27
C LYS A 90 -21.14 -1.48 -14.10
N ASP A 91 -21.00 -0.20 -14.43
CA ASP A 91 -19.75 0.55 -14.20
C ASP A 91 -19.45 0.67 -12.69
N LEU A 92 -20.50 0.73 -11.84
CA LEU A 92 -20.39 0.66 -10.39
C LEU A 92 -20.12 -0.77 -9.88
N GLU A 93 -20.61 -1.80 -10.57
CA GLU A 93 -20.39 -3.22 -10.28
C GLU A 93 -19.00 -3.72 -10.72
N GLU A 94 -18.41 -3.16 -11.78
CA GLU A 94 -17.00 -3.36 -12.14
C GLU A 94 -16.06 -2.77 -11.05
N VAL A 95 -16.55 -1.78 -10.28
CA VAL A 95 -15.92 -1.29 -9.05
C VAL A 95 -16.25 -2.15 -7.82
N ASP A 96 -17.17 -3.12 -7.94
CA ASP A 96 -17.69 -3.98 -6.87
C ASP A 96 -16.92 -5.30 -6.73
N LEU A 97 -15.61 -5.29 -7.05
CA LEU A 97 -14.61 -6.17 -6.41
C LEU A 97 -14.54 -5.94 -4.88
N LYS A 98 -15.61 -5.51 -4.21
CA LYS A 98 -15.60 -5.17 -2.79
C LYS A 98 -15.58 -6.44 -1.96
N VAL A 99 -14.38 -6.84 -1.57
CA VAL A 99 -14.23 -7.76 -0.45
C VAL A 99 -14.87 -7.10 0.77
N LYS A 100 -15.89 -7.77 1.31
CA LYS A 100 -16.60 -7.41 2.54
C LYS A 100 -16.41 -8.55 3.53
N SER A 101 -15.31 -8.50 4.24
CA SER A 101 -14.87 -9.57 5.14
C SER A 101 -15.19 -9.31 6.62
N GLY A 102 -15.62 -8.09 6.94
CA GLY A 102 -15.89 -7.65 8.31
C GLY A 102 -14.69 -6.97 8.99
N ASN A 103 -13.49 -7.03 8.39
CA ASN A 103 -12.37 -6.16 8.77
C ASN A 103 -12.33 -4.96 7.80
N ALA A 104 -12.87 -3.82 8.24
CA ALA A 104 -13.02 -2.63 7.40
C ALA A 104 -11.70 -2.10 6.82
N MET A 105 -10.60 -2.23 7.56
CA MET A 105 -9.28 -1.78 7.10
C MET A 105 -8.72 -2.72 6.03
N ALA A 106 -8.81 -4.04 6.25
CA ALA A 106 -8.40 -5.04 5.27
C ALA A 106 -9.22 -4.91 3.97
N ASP A 107 -10.54 -4.72 4.11
CA ASP A 107 -11.45 -4.50 2.98
C ASP A 107 -11.03 -3.25 2.18
N ALA A 108 -10.76 -2.12 2.84
CA ALA A 108 -10.32 -0.89 2.20
C ALA A 108 -9.00 -1.07 1.42
N ILE A 109 -8.01 -1.75 2.03
CA ILE A 109 -6.72 -2.03 1.42
C ILE A 109 -6.88 -2.92 0.17
N LEU A 110 -7.66 -3.99 0.30
CA LEU A 110 -7.93 -4.91 -0.80
C LEU A 110 -8.57 -4.17 -1.97
N ASN A 111 -9.65 -3.44 -1.70
CA ASN A 111 -10.43 -2.74 -2.71
C ASN A 111 -9.59 -1.68 -3.43
N SER A 112 -8.73 -0.96 -2.69
CA SER A 112 -7.80 0.00 -3.27
C SER A 112 -6.81 -0.66 -4.25
N LYS A 113 -6.20 -1.78 -3.88
CA LYS A 113 -5.22 -2.48 -4.75
C LYS A 113 -5.89 -3.18 -5.93
N MET A 114 -7.10 -3.71 -5.75
CA MET A 114 -7.88 -4.31 -6.85
C MET A 114 -8.28 -3.25 -7.87
N SER A 115 -8.76 -2.09 -7.42
CA SER A 115 -9.08 -0.97 -8.30
C SER A 115 -7.85 -0.53 -9.11
N LEU A 116 -6.69 -0.40 -8.47
CA LEU A 116 -5.44 -0.02 -9.15
C LEU A 116 -4.95 -1.06 -10.18
N ALA A 117 -5.14 -2.35 -9.92
CA ALA A 117 -4.80 -3.39 -10.89
C ALA A 117 -5.81 -3.41 -12.06
N GLY A 118 -7.08 -3.10 -11.81
CA GLY A 118 -8.11 -2.91 -12.84
C GLY A 118 -7.75 -1.78 -13.82
N THR A 119 -7.26 -0.63 -13.32
CA THR A 119 -6.83 0.48 -14.19
C THR A 119 -5.60 0.17 -15.06
N LYS A 120 -4.94 -0.97 -14.87
CA LYS A 120 -3.74 -1.40 -15.59
C LYS A 120 -4.01 -2.53 -16.60
N ASP A 121 -5.28 -2.80 -16.90
CA ASP A 121 -5.73 -3.89 -17.78
C ASP A 121 -5.23 -5.27 -17.31
N ILE A 122 -5.20 -5.50 -16.00
CA ILE A 122 -4.78 -6.77 -15.41
C ILE A 122 -6.03 -7.56 -14.99
N ARG A 123 -6.18 -8.78 -15.50
CA ARG A 123 -7.28 -9.66 -15.09
C ARG A 123 -7.11 -10.09 -13.63
N LEU A 124 -8.06 -9.73 -12.77
CA LEU A 124 -8.06 -10.08 -11.35
C LEU A 124 -9.06 -11.20 -11.06
N ASP A 125 -8.61 -12.19 -10.30
CA ASP A 125 -9.45 -13.24 -9.72
C ASP A 125 -9.18 -13.29 -8.21
N VAL A 126 -10.16 -12.85 -7.41
CA VAL A 126 -9.98 -12.69 -5.96
C VAL A 126 -11.00 -13.51 -5.19
N THR A 127 -10.47 -14.42 -4.37
CA THR A 127 -11.24 -15.15 -3.36
C THR A 127 -10.71 -14.78 -1.98
N ALA A 128 -11.41 -13.87 -1.28
CA ALA A 128 -11.00 -13.41 0.04
C ALA A 128 -12.09 -13.69 1.10
N ARG A 129 -11.75 -14.51 2.09
CA ARG A 129 -12.52 -14.80 3.30
C ARG A 129 -11.70 -14.40 4.52
N ILE A 130 -11.59 -13.10 4.76
CA ILE A 130 -10.77 -12.55 5.83
C ILE A 130 -11.57 -12.63 7.15
N PRO A 131 -10.97 -13.07 8.27
CA PRO A 131 -11.60 -12.96 9.57
C PRO A 131 -11.62 -11.50 10.07
N GLU A 132 -12.62 -11.15 10.88
CA GLU A 132 -12.73 -9.83 11.53
C GLU A 132 -11.44 -9.45 12.29
N LYS A 133 -10.89 -10.41 13.06
CA LYS A 133 -9.59 -10.27 13.72
C LYS A 133 -8.53 -11.03 12.94
N LEU A 134 -7.51 -10.30 12.50
CA LEU A 134 -6.31 -10.82 11.85
C LEU A 134 -5.27 -11.29 12.89
N PRO A 135 -4.37 -12.24 12.54
CA PRO A 135 -3.25 -12.62 13.41
C PRO A 135 -2.12 -11.57 13.43
N ILE A 136 -2.22 -10.52 12.61
CA ILE A 136 -1.27 -9.41 12.49
C ILE A 136 -2.02 -8.08 12.61
N SER A 137 -1.30 -6.99 12.88
CA SER A 137 -1.92 -5.66 12.88
C SER A 137 -2.39 -5.26 11.48
N ASP A 138 -3.42 -4.42 11.39
CA ASP A 138 -3.93 -3.94 10.11
C ASP A 138 -2.85 -3.18 9.31
N THR A 139 -1.95 -2.47 9.99
CA THR A 139 -0.80 -1.80 9.37
C THR A 139 0.17 -2.81 8.76
N GLU A 140 0.49 -3.90 9.47
CA GLU A 140 1.36 -4.95 8.94
C GLU A 140 0.69 -5.74 7.82
N PHE A 141 -0.63 -5.96 7.90
CA PHE A 141 -1.41 -6.52 6.80
C PHE A 141 -1.33 -5.64 5.55
N SER A 142 -1.49 -4.32 5.70
CA SER A 142 -1.33 -3.35 4.62
C SER A 142 0.06 -3.44 3.98
N VAL A 143 1.11 -3.52 4.79
CA VAL A 143 2.48 -3.68 4.30
C VAL A 143 2.63 -5.00 3.54
N VAL A 144 2.18 -6.12 4.10
CA VAL A 144 2.32 -7.43 3.46
C VAL A 144 1.52 -7.48 2.15
N PHE A 145 0.22 -7.25 2.22
CA PHE A 145 -0.66 -7.35 1.06
C PHE A 145 -0.34 -6.31 -0.01
N GLY A 146 -0.05 -5.07 0.39
CA GLY A 146 0.33 -4.01 -0.53
C GLY A 146 1.58 -4.35 -1.32
N ASN A 147 2.64 -4.82 -0.65
CA ASN A 147 3.87 -5.22 -1.35
C ASN A 147 3.68 -6.47 -2.23
N LEU A 148 2.81 -7.42 -1.84
CA LEU A 148 2.50 -8.56 -2.70
C LEU A 148 1.81 -8.12 -3.99
N MET A 149 0.78 -7.27 -3.88
CA MET A 149 0.05 -6.73 -5.02
C MET A 149 0.93 -5.85 -5.90
N ASP A 150 1.77 -4.99 -5.31
CA ASP A 150 2.68 -4.13 -6.08
C ASP A 150 3.68 -4.97 -6.88
N ASN A 151 4.27 -6.00 -6.27
CA ASN A 151 5.16 -6.92 -6.99
C ASN A 151 4.44 -7.67 -8.12
N ALA A 152 3.20 -8.10 -7.89
CA ALA A 152 2.40 -8.80 -8.88
C ALA A 152 2.05 -7.88 -10.07
N MET A 153 1.63 -6.64 -9.80
CA MET A 153 1.35 -5.64 -10.84
C MET A 153 2.60 -5.27 -11.62
N GLU A 154 3.73 -5.01 -10.95
CA GLU A 154 5.01 -4.69 -11.60
C GLU A 154 5.49 -5.82 -12.53
N ALA A 155 5.23 -7.08 -12.16
CA ALA A 155 5.56 -8.23 -13.01
C ALA A 155 4.62 -8.32 -14.22
N CYS A 156 3.31 -8.13 -14.03
CA CYS A 156 2.33 -8.11 -15.12
C CYS A 156 2.57 -6.98 -16.12
N GLU A 157 2.98 -5.79 -15.67
CA GLU A 157 3.27 -4.65 -16.55
C GLU A 157 4.43 -4.92 -17.53
N LYS A 158 5.33 -5.85 -17.20
CA LYS A 158 6.43 -6.28 -18.09
C LYS A 158 5.99 -7.27 -19.17
N ILE A 159 4.72 -7.70 -19.15
CA ILE A 159 4.16 -8.61 -20.16
C ILE A 159 3.60 -7.78 -21.31
N ALA A 160 4.08 -8.08 -22.53
CA ALA A 160 3.73 -7.34 -23.72
C ALA A 160 2.26 -7.48 -24.12
N ARG A 161 1.69 -8.68 -24.02
CA ARG A 161 0.28 -8.94 -24.34
C ARG A 161 -0.59 -8.72 -23.11
N GLN A 162 -1.50 -7.75 -23.15
CA GLN A 162 -2.43 -7.45 -22.05
C GLN A 162 -3.28 -8.68 -21.67
N GLU A 163 -3.65 -9.49 -22.66
CA GLU A 163 -4.48 -10.69 -22.50
C GLU A 163 -3.85 -11.77 -21.61
N GLU A 164 -2.52 -11.77 -21.50
CA GLU A 164 -1.73 -12.69 -20.69
C GLU A 164 -1.54 -12.17 -19.25
N ARG A 165 -1.92 -10.92 -18.95
CA ARG A 165 -1.78 -10.33 -17.61
C ARG A 165 -2.89 -10.82 -16.70
N PHE A 166 -2.51 -11.54 -15.65
CA PHE A 166 -3.45 -11.94 -14.61
C PHE A 166 -2.81 -11.92 -13.22
N ILE A 167 -3.66 -11.67 -12.22
CA ILE A 167 -3.34 -11.83 -10.81
C ILE A 167 -4.48 -12.63 -10.16
N ARG A 168 -4.13 -13.71 -9.46
CA ARG A 168 -5.04 -14.48 -8.60
C ARG A 168 -4.68 -14.26 -7.14
N VAL A 169 -5.67 -13.90 -6.34
CA VAL A 169 -5.52 -13.66 -4.90
C VAL A 169 -6.42 -14.63 -4.14
N TYR A 170 -5.83 -15.35 -3.19
CA TYR A 170 -6.58 -16.13 -2.22
C TYR A 170 -6.23 -15.68 -0.82
N ILE A 171 -7.23 -15.31 -0.02
CA ILE A 171 -7.08 -15.04 1.41
C ILE A 171 -8.11 -15.85 2.17
N GLY A 172 -7.69 -16.57 3.21
CA GLY A 172 -8.60 -17.38 3.99
C GLY A 172 -7.99 -18.00 5.23
N ILE A 173 -8.80 -18.78 5.95
CA ILE A 173 -8.31 -19.61 7.05
C ILE A 173 -8.33 -21.07 6.59
N TYR A 174 -7.18 -21.74 6.70
CA TYR A 174 -7.03 -23.16 6.45
C TYR A 174 -6.35 -23.83 7.63
N LYS A 175 -6.98 -24.85 8.24
CA LYS A 175 -6.43 -25.64 9.36
C LYS A 175 -5.77 -24.79 10.47
N LYS A 176 -6.47 -23.75 10.96
CA LYS A 176 -5.97 -22.80 11.99
C LYS A 176 -4.76 -21.96 11.54
N GLN A 177 -4.59 -21.77 10.25
CA GLN A 177 -3.61 -20.85 9.70
C GLN A 177 -4.31 -19.82 8.83
N PHE A 178 -3.95 -18.56 9.01
CA PHE A 178 -4.33 -17.49 8.10
C PHE A 178 -3.42 -17.57 6.88
N TYR A 179 -4.03 -17.73 5.71
CA TYR A 179 -3.36 -18.02 4.47
C TYR A 179 -3.58 -16.89 3.47
N ILE A 180 -2.48 -16.41 2.87
CA ILE A 180 -2.47 -15.45 1.76
C ILE A 180 -1.69 -16.08 0.62
N SER A 181 -2.30 -16.17 -0.56
CA SER A 181 -1.62 -16.53 -1.81
C SER A 181 -1.86 -15.46 -2.85
N VAL A 182 -0.77 -14.97 -3.45
CA VAL A 182 -0.81 -14.09 -4.61
C VAL A 182 -0.04 -14.77 -5.72
N THR A 183 -0.75 -15.06 -6.81
CA THR A 183 -0.22 -15.66 -8.03
C THR A 183 -0.34 -14.66 -9.17
N ASN A 184 0.71 -14.45 -9.94
CA ASN A 184 0.69 -13.52 -11.07
C ASN A 184 1.40 -14.08 -12.29
N ALA A 185 1.00 -13.59 -13.45
CA ALA A 185 1.72 -13.83 -14.69
C ALA A 185 3.12 -13.20 -14.63
N THR A 186 4.13 -13.86 -15.20
CA THR A 186 5.48 -13.33 -15.31
C THR A 186 6.22 -13.84 -16.54
N ASN A 187 7.04 -12.98 -17.14
CA ASN A 187 7.96 -13.36 -18.22
C ASN A 187 9.33 -13.86 -17.68
N GLN A 188 9.50 -13.95 -16.36
CA GLN A 188 10.76 -14.36 -15.76
C GLN A 188 10.95 -15.88 -15.82
N THR A 189 11.95 -16.32 -16.58
CA THR A 189 12.31 -17.73 -16.73
C THR A 189 13.30 -18.25 -15.68
N LYS A 190 13.88 -17.37 -14.85
CA LYS A 190 14.92 -17.74 -13.87
C LYS A 190 14.35 -18.01 -12.48
N ARG A 191 14.78 -19.13 -11.90
CA ARG A 191 14.61 -19.46 -10.47
C ARG A 191 15.60 -18.61 -9.68
N VAL A 192 15.13 -17.54 -9.04
CA VAL A 192 15.99 -16.67 -8.22
C VAL A 192 16.08 -17.28 -6.81
N GLU A 193 17.25 -17.78 -6.41
CA GLU A 193 17.50 -18.38 -5.08
C GLU A 193 17.40 -17.37 -3.93
N ARG A 194 17.46 -16.07 -4.25
CA ARG A 194 17.34 -14.97 -3.28
C ARG A 194 16.55 -13.83 -3.92
N TYR A 195 15.31 -13.63 -3.50
CA TYR A 195 14.48 -12.52 -3.99
C TYR A 195 14.93 -11.19 -3.36
N ILE A 196 16.11 -10.74 -3.74
CA ILE A 196 16.57 -9.37 -3.50
C ILE A 196 16.11 -8.60 -4.74
N THR A 197 15.20 -7.65 -4.56
CA THR A 197 14.82 -6.75 -5.64
C THR A 197 16.05 -5.92 -6.02
N GLU A 198 16.46 -6.00 -7.28
CA GLU A 198 17.44 -5.08 -7.88
C GLU A 198 16.78 -3.70 -8.01
N LYS A 199 16.67 -2.98 -6.89
CA LYS A 199 16.32 -1.55 -6.90
C LYS A 199 17.26 -0.81 -5.96
N GLY A 200 17.97 0.16 -6.51
CA GLY A 200 18.80 1.11 -5.76
C GLY A 200 18.02 1.89 -4.70
N ALA A 201 18.75 2.79 -4.03
CA ALA A 201 18.36 3.49 -2.80
C ALA A 201 16.91 3.99 -2.80
N GLY A 202 16.02 3.27 -2.12
CA GLY A 202 14.68 3.75 -1.74
C GLY A 202 13.50 2.81 -1.98
N HIS A 203 13.59 1.83 -2.89
CA HIS A 203 12.40 1.03 -3.30
C HIS A 203 12.58 -0.50 -3.22
N GLY A 204 13.77 -1.03 -2.94
CA GLY A 204 14.07 -2.48 -2.90
C GLY A 204 13.69 -3.23 -1.60
N PHE A 205 12.91 -2.65 -0.70
CA PHE A 205 12.69 -3.25 0.64
C PHE A 205 11.37 -4.00 0.82
N GLY A 206 10.50 -4.05 -0.20
CA GLY A 206 9.16 -4.64 -0.09
C GLY A 206 9.17 -6.12 0.34
N LEU A 207 9.98 -6.94 -0.35
CA LEU A 207 10.12 -8.36 -0.02
C LEU A 207 10.80 -8.58 1.34
N TYR A 208 11.80 -7.76 1.68
CA TYR A 208 12.43 -7.79 3.00
C TYR A 208 11.46 -7.47 4.14
N ARG A 209 10.54 -6.51 3.94
CA ARG A 209 9.50 -6.17 4.92
C ARG A 209 8.52 -7.32 5.12
N ILE A 210 8.11 -7.99 4.03
CA ILE A 210 7.30 -9.20 4.10
C ILE A 210 8.04 -10.27 4.92
N ASP A 211 9.30 -10.55 4.60
CA ASP A 211 10.11 -11.56 5.30
C ASP A 211 10.20 -11.27 6.81
N LYS A 212 10.43 -10.00 7.17
CA LYS A 212 10.53 -9.56 8.57
C LYS A 212 9.21 -9.73 9.31
N ILE A 213 8.08 -9.36 8.71
CA ILE A 213 6.75 -9.50 9.32
C ILE A 213 6.40 -10.98 9.46
N VAL A 214 6.55 -11.80 8.42
CA VAL A 214 6.24 -13.23 8.50
C VAL A 214 7.09 -13.91 9.59
N LYS A 215 8.38 -13.58 9.67
CA LYS A 215 9.28 -14.11 10.71
C LYS A 215 8.88 -13.66 12.12
N LYS A 216 8.47 -12.39 12.30
CA LYS A 216 7.99 -11.86 13.59
C LYS A 216 6.81 -12.67 14.13
N TYR A 217 5.92 -13.13 13.25
CA TYR A 217 4.74 -13.91 13.61
C TYR A 217 4.96 -15.43 13.52
N GLN A 218 6.21 -15.89 13.42
CA GLN A 218 6.57 -17.31 13.29
C GLN A 218 5.81 -18.01 12.15
N GLY A 219 5.52 -17.25 11.09
CA GLY A 219 4.82 -17.74 9.92
C GLY A 219 5.73 -18.43 8.92
N TYR A 220 5.10 -19.03 7.92
CA TYR A 220 5.76 -19.65 6.79
C TYR A 220 5.56 -18.77 5.55
N LEU A 221 6.62 -18.64 4.76
CA LEU A 221 6.63 -17.89 3.51
C LEU A 221 7.30 -18.74 2.44
N LYS A 222 6.62 -18.91 1.31
CA LYS A 222 7.13 -19.62 0.16
C LYS A 222 6.96 -18.79 -1.08
N ARG A 223 7.97 -18.80 -1.92
CA ARG A 223 7.93 -18.18 -3.24
C ARG A 223 8.32 -19.22 -4.27
N LYS A 224 7.57 -19.31 -5.36
CA LYS A 224 7.84 -20.21 -6.47
C LYS A 224 7.79 -19.41 -7.76
N ASN A 225 8.75 -19.68 -8.63
CA ASN A 225 8.72 -19.18 -10.00
C ASN A 225 8.66 -20.40 -10.93
N GLU A 226 7.57 -20.52 -11.66
CA GLU A 226 7.35 -21.51 -12.72
C GLU A 226 7.25 -20.77 -14.06
N PRO A 227 7.50 -21.42 -15.20
CA PRO A 227 7.39 -20.76 -16.51
C PRO A 227 6.03 -20.08 -16.68
N GLY A 228 6.03 -18.75 -16.82
CA GLY A 228 4.81 -17.96 -16.98
C GLY A 228 4.12 -17.53 -15.69
N VAL A 229 4.49 -18.08 -14.52
CA VAL A 229 3.74 -17.86 -13.27
C VAL A 229 4.65 -17.70 -12.06
N PHE A 230 4.43 -16.63 -11.30
CA PHE A 230 5.05 -16.41 -9.99
C PHE A 230 4.01 -16.55 -8.87
N VAL A 231 4.36 -17.26 -7.80
CA VAL A 231 3.48 -17.49 -6.65
C VAL A 231 4.19 -17.08 -5.37
N THR A 232 3.53 -16.28 -4.53
CA THR A 232 3.93 -16.04 -3.14
C THR A 232 2.85 -16.53 -2.19
N GLU A 233 3.21 -17.43 -1.29
CA GLU A 233 2.33 -18.05 -0.29
C GLU A 233 2.81 -17.67 1.11
N ILE A 234 1.91 -17.17 1.94
CA ILE A 234 2.15 -16.82 3.34
C ILE A 234 1.15 -17.56 4.23
N MET A 235 1.65 -18.22 5.27
CA MET A 235 0.83 -18.84 6.31
C MET A 235 1.23 -18.26 7.66
N LEU A 236 0.27 -17.71 8.39
CA LEU A 236 0.46 -17.23 9.76
C LEU A 236 -0.38 -18.06 10.72
N PRO A 237 0.14 -18.43 11.91
CA PRO A 237 -0.67 -19.10 12.93
C PRO A 237 -1.93 -18.29 13.26
N TYR A 238 -3.10 -18.94 13.25
CA TYR A 238 -4.38 -18.30 13.54
C TYR A 238 -5.12 -19.06 14.65
N ILE A 239 -5.08 -18.51 15.86
CA ILE A 239 -5.78 -19.06 17.02
C ILE A 239 -7.03 -18.20 17.24
N LYS A 240 -8.21 -18.78 16.99
CA LYS A 240 -9.49 -18.11 17.21
C LYS A 240 -9.75 -18.04 18.71
N GLY A 241 -9.45 -16.89 19.32
CA GLY A 241 -9.71 -16.59 20.72
C GLY A 241 -8.61 -17.08 21.67
N GLU A 242 -7.74 -16.15 22.06
CA GLU A 242 -7.02 -16.00 23.35
C GLU A 242 -5.70 -15.26 23.09
N HIS A 243 -5.75 -13.92 23.07
CA HIS A 243 -4.57 -13.16 23.44
C HIS A 243 -4.65 -12.92 24.94
N LYS A 244 -3.77 -13.62 25.66
CA LYS A 244 -3.36 -13.36 27.04
C LYS A 244 -3.40 -11.86 27.31
N LYS A 245 -4.09 -11.49 28.40
CA LYS A 245 -3.80 -10.23 29.10
C LYS A 245 -2.31 -10.18 29.35
N VAL A 246 -1.62 -9.24 28.72
CA VAL A 246 -0.28 -8.87 29.14
C VAL A 246 -0.49 -8.01 30.39
N ASN A 247 -0.21 -8.61 31.54
CA ASN A 247 0.10 -7.87 32.76
C ASN A 247 1.47 -7.21 32.61
#